data_AF-A0A2E7BFF6-F1
#
_entry.id   AF-A0A2E7BFF6-F1
#
_cell.length_a   1.000
_cell.length_b   1.000
_cell.length_c   1.000
_cell.angle_alpha   90.00
_cell.angle_beta   90.00
_cell.angle_gamma   90.00
#
_symmetry.space_group_name_H-M   'P 1'
#
loop_
_entity.id
_entity.type
_entity.pdbx_description
1 polymer ?
#
loop_
_entity_poly.entity_id
_entity_poly.type
_entity_poly.pdbx_seq_one_letter_code
_entity_poly.pdbx_strand_id
1 'polypeptide(L)' 'MKLAATGAGIYVHNNDSGTDILVGVGAEYNLSNKVSLIAGLDNYTLGDERIPNSYLGLSIGFGGP' A
#
# COMPACT_ATOMS: atom_id res chain seq x y z
N MET A 1 -20.27 -7.75 3.07
CA MET A 1 -19.04 -6.96 3.31
C MET A 1 -18.04 -7.88 3.98
N LYS A 2 -16.81 -7.97 3.48
CA LYS A 2 -15.80 -8.96 3.91
C LYS A 2 -14.39 -8.39 3.65
N LEU A 3 -13.42 -8.78 4.49
CA LEU A 3 -12.00 -8.56 4.23
C LEU A 3 -11.65 -9.13 2.85
N ALA A 4 -11.12 -8.27 1.97
CA ALA A 4 -10.80 -8.60 0.60
C ALA A 4 -9.41 -9.24 0.51
N ALA A 5 -8.41 -8.60 1.11
CA ALA A 5 -7.03 -9.05 1.11
C ALA A 5 -6.24 -8.45 2.27
N THR A 6 -5.17 -9.13 2.67
CA THR A 6 -4.09 -8.57 3.50
C THR A 6 -2.79 -8.93 2.84
N GLY A 7 -1.87 -7.98 2.74
CA GLY A 7 -0.61 -8.18 2.04
C GLY A 7 0.56 -7.52 2.77
N ALA A 8 1.73 -8.14 2.66
CA ALA A 8 2.99 -7.53 2.98
C ALA A 8 3.77 -7.33 1.67
N GLY A 9 4.36 -6.15 1.48
CA GLY A 9 5.09 -5.81 0.25
C GLY A 9 6.50 -5.31 0.57
N ILE A 10 7.45 -5.66 -0.30
CA ILE A 10 8.76 -5.04 -0.37
C ILE A 10 8.85 -4.37 -1.75
N TYR A 11 9.07 -3.06 -1.77
CA TYR A 11 9.26 -2.29 -2.98
C TYR A 11 10.63 -1.64 -2.95
N VAL A 12 11.39 -1.80 -4.03
CA VAL A 12 12.74 -1.24 -4.17
C VAL A 12 12.70 -0.21 -5.28
N HIS A 13 13.05 1.03 -4.95
CA HIS A 13 13.18 2.13 -5.90
C HIS A 13 14.64 2.57 -5.97
N ASN A 14 15.21 2.68 -7.16
CA ASN A 14 16.55 3.23 -7.33
C ASN A 14 16.43 4.65 -7.89
N ASN A 15 16.98 5.62 -7.19
CA ASN A 15 17.04 7.04 -7.56
C ASN A 15 18.52 7.49 -7.65
N ASP A 16 18.76 8.65 -8.25
CA ASP A 16 20.07 9.29 -8.40
C ASP A 16 20.82 9.49 -7.07
N SER A 17 20.11 9.50 -5.94
CA SER A 17 20.64 9.64 -4.59
C SER A 17 20.83 8.31 -3.83
N GLY A 18 20.39 7.16 -4.37
CA GLY A 18 20.51 5.85 -3.71
C GLY A 18 19.36 4.87 -3.98
N THR A 19 19.41 3.73 -3.28
CA THR A 19 18.34 2.72 -3.29
C THR A 19 17.43 2.91 -2.08
N ASP A 20 16.15 3.10 -2.34
CA ASP A 20 15.11 3.22 -1.31
C ASP A 20 14.35 1.90 -1.20
N ILE A 21 14.23 1.40 0.03
CA ILE A 21 13.49 0.18 0.33
C ILE A 21 12.24 0.57 1.11
N LEU A 22 11.08 0.23 0.54
CA LEU A 22 9.78 0.34 1.18
C LEU A 22 9.33 -1.05 1.62
N VAL A 23 8.99 -1.19 2.90
CA VAL A 23 8.39 -2.42 3.43
C VAL A 23 7.11 -2.07 4.16
N GLY A 24 6.01 -2.71 3.76
CA GLY A 24 4.69 -2.34 4.23
C GLY A 24 3.76 -3.51 4.45
N VAL A 25 2.75 -3.28 5.27
CA VAL A 25 1.61 -4.18 5.47
C VAL A 25 0.32 -3.41 5.22
N GLY A 26 -0.60 -4.02 4.49
CA GLY A 26 -1.88 -3.42 4.13
C GLY A 26 -3.02 -4.41 4.25
N ALA A 27 -4.22 -3.86 4.42
CA ALA A 27 -5.48 -4.57 4.38
C ALA A 27 -6.44 -3.86 3.44
N GLU A 28 -7.16 -4.64 2.64
CA GLU A 28 -8.23 -4.17 1.77
C GLU A 28 -9.55 -4.78 2.23
N TYR A 29 -10.59 -3.95 2.27
CA TYR A 29 -11.94 -4.34 2.67
C TYR A 29 -12.95 -3.96 1.60
N ASN A 30 -13.69 -4.94 1.10
CA ASN A 30 -14.70 -4.71 0.06
C ASN A 30 -15.96 -4.08 0.68
N LEU A 31 -16.22 -2.83 0.32
CA LEU A 31 -17.46 -2.13 0.67
C LEU A 31 -18.59 -2.52 -0.29
N SER A 32 -18.26 -2.74 -1.56
CA SER A 32 -19.18 -3.16 -2.62
C SER A 32 -18.42 -3.91 -3.72
N ASN A 33 -19.11 -4.42 -4.75
CA ASN A 33 -18.50 -5.11 -5.88
C ASN A 33 -17.53 -4.22 -6.70
N LYS A 34 -17.60 -2.90 -6.53
CA LYS A 34 -16.76 -1.94 -7.26
C LYS A 34 -15.95 -1.01 -6.36
N VAL A 35 -16.14 -1.09 -5.04
CA VAL A 35 -15.54 -0.13 -4.11
C VAL A 35 -14.91 -0.88 -2.95
N SER A 36 -13.63 -0.61 -2.71
CA SER A 36 -12.87 -1.15 -1.59
C SER A 36 -12.22 -0.05 -0.79
N LEU A 37 -12.13 -0.26 0.52
CA LEU A 37 -11.32 0.56 1.43
C LEU A 37 -9.96 -0.11 1.60
N ILE A 38 -8.88 0.64 1.44
CA ILE A 38 -7.51 0.17 1.62
C ILE A 38 -6.88 0.96 2.76
N ALA A 39 -6.30 0.27 3.73
CA ALA A 39 -5.52 0.88 4.80
C ALA A 39 -4.19 0.15 4.93
N GLY A 40 -3.11 0.88 5.19
CA GLY A 40 -1.80 0.27 5.36
C GLY A 40 -0.80 1.13 6.09
N LEU A 41 0.30 0.47 6.45
CA LEU A 41 1.45 1.03 7.13
C LEU A 41 2.69 0.60 6.37
N ASP A 42 3.38 1.57 5.80
CA ASP A 42 4.64 1.39 5.11
C ASP A 42 5.78 2.00 5.94
N ASN A 43 6.96 1.42 5.81
CA ASN A 43 8.20 2.01 6.28
C ASN A 43 9.07 2.25 5.07
N TYR A 44 9.45 3.50 4.86
CA TYR A 44 10.39 3.91 3.84
C TYR A 44 11.78 4.08 4.49
N THR A 45 12.84 3.62 3.83
CA THR A 45 14.22 3.81 4.27
C THR A 45 14.94 4.76 3.30
N LEU A 46 15.37 5.94 3.78
CA LEU A 46 16.16 6.94 3.04
C LEU A 46 17.55 7.01 3.68
N GLY A 47 18.54 6.34 3.08
CA GLY A 47 19.85 6.18 3.72
C GLY A 47 19.74 5.45 5.06
N ASP A 48 20.13 6.11 6.16
CA ASP A 48 20.07 5.56 7.53
C ASP A 48 18.75 5.89 8.27
N GLU A 49 17.83 6.63 7.65
CA GLU A 49 16.58 7.06 8.28
C GLU A 49 15.42 6.16 7.88
N ARG A 50 14.64 5.72 8.88
CA ARG A 50 13.40 4.96 8.70
C ARG A 50 12.20 5.85 8.96
N ILE A 51 11.41 6.10 7.92
CA ILE A 51 10.24 6.98 7.95
C ILE A 51 8.97 6.12 7.87
N PRO A 52 8.14 6.07 8.93
CA PRO A 52 6.85 5.39 8.89
C PRO A 52 5.82 6.24 8.14
N ASN A 53 5.02 5.59 7.29
CA ASN A 53 3.94 6.21 6.54
C ASN A 53 2.65 5.39 6.66
N SER A 54 1.58 6.00 7.14
CA SER A 54 0.25 5.38 7.19
C SER A 54 -0.63 5.95 6.10
N TYR A 55 -1.38 5.09 5.40
CA TYR A 55 -2.31 5.54 4.37
C TYR A 55 -3.69 4.90 4.53
N LEU A 56 -4.70 5.66 4.07
CA LEU A 56 -6.08 5.23 3.93
C LEU A 56 -6.57 5.70 2.55
N GLY A 57 -7.08 4.78 1.75
CA GLY A 57 -7.48 5.02 0.38
C GLY A 57 -8.76 4.30 -0.01
N LEU A 58 -9.37 4.74 -1.10
CA LEU A 58 -10.49 4.06 -1.74
C LEU A 58 -10.03 3.56 -3.11
N SER A 59 -10.26 2.29 -3.38
CA SER A 59 -10.11 1.71 -4.72
C SER A 59 -11.48 1.63 -5.37
N ILE A 60 -11.57 2.12 -6.61
CA ILE A 60 -12.79 2.10 -7.42
C ILE A 60 -12.49 1.30 -8.67
N GLY A 61 -13.11 0.12 -8.78
CA GLY A 61 -13.00 -0.74 -9.94
C GLY A 61 -13.84 -0.21 -11.09
N PHE A 62 -13.19 0.25 -12.16
CA PHE A 62 -13.83 0.61 -13.42
C PHE A 62 -13.76 -0.58 -14.39
N GLY A 63 -14.52 -1.64 -14.10
CA GLY A 63 -14.77 -2.72 -15.05
C GLY A 63 -16.04 -2.47 -15.86
N GLY A 64 -15.89 -2.33 -17.19
CA GLY A 64 -16.96 -2.61 -18.15
C GLY A 64 -17.19 -4.13 -18.27
N PRO A 65 -18.29 -4.56 -18.92
CA PRO A 65 -18.62 -5.98 -19.08
C PRO A 65 -17.50 -6.79 -19.74
#